data_AF-A0A966RPW7-F1
#
_entry.id   AF-A0A966RPW7-F1
#
_cell.length_a   1.000
_cell.length_b   1.000
_cell.length_c   1.000
_cell.angle_alpha   90.00
_cell.angle_beta   90.00
_cell.angle_gamma   90.00
#
_symmetry.space_group_name_H-M   'P 1'
#
loop_
_entity.id
_entity.type
_entity.pdbx_description
1 polymer ?
#
loop_
_entity_poly.entity_id
_entity_poly.type
_entity_poly.pdbx_seq_one_letter_code
_entity_poly.pdbx_strand_id
1 'polypeptide(L)'
;MPAKIDLAAAVKAVEQAVVASLTLKELVLGCNAALSRDDDLRLKKWLEAIGEYSAWEVGSELLENAAHALVHAGYNPSSVNRDLSALGSCYRWAQKRRLAPRGFRSPTLGVARFEEAIRRVEISAKELDTLRALSLTSRDRRFGVFVHLLLDTGARKSELLERRWADFDLERCQILCPKTKNGLPRILHFRPETRVLIERRLPNLAPDALVFEGRTPM
;
A
#
# COMPACT_ATOMS: atom_id res chain seq x y z
N MET A 1 -14.37 -0.27 46.46
CA MET A 1 -15.31 -0.56 45.36
C MET A 1 -15.23 0.58 44.36
N PRO A 2 -15.11 0.33 43.04
CA PRO A 2 -15.10 1.41 42.06
C PRO A 2 -16.46 2.12 42.04
N ALA A 3 -16.45 3.45 41.93
CA ALA A 3 -17.66 4.27 41.91
C ALA A 3 -18.57 3.87 40.74
N LYS A 4 -19.87 3.74 41.00
CA LYS A 4 -20.88 3.35 40.00
C LYS A 4 -21.06 4.53 39.04
N ILE A 5 -20.57 4.40 37.80
CA ILE A 5 -20.72 5.42 36.77
C ILE A 5 -22.20 5.54 36.37
N ASP A 6 -22.74 6.76 36.36
CA ASP A 6 -24.01 7.05 35.72
C ASP A 6 -23.78 7.24 34.21
N LEU A 7 -23.92 6.13 33.48
CA LEU A 7 -23.72 6.11 32.04
C LEU A 7 -24.73 7.00 31.29
N ALA A 8 -25.95 7.17 31.82
CA ALA A 8 -26.98 7.98 31.18
C ALA A 8 -26.66 9.47 31.25
N ALA A 9 -26.16 9.93 32.41
CA ALA A 9 -25.65 11.29 32.58
C ALA A 9 -24.41 11.53 31.70
N ALA A 10 -23.47 10.58 31.67
CA ALA A 10 -22.26 10.69 30.85
C ALA A 10 -22.56 10.79 29.35
N VAL A 11 -23.52 10.00 28.83
CA VAL A 11 -23.91 10.04 27.41
C VAL A 11 -24.62 11.35 27.04
N LYS A 12 -25.47 11.89 27.93
CA LYS A 12 -26.14 13.18 27.71
C LYS A 12 -25.16 14.36 27.74
N ALA A 13 -24.08 14.26 28.52
CA ALA A 13 -23.04 15.29 28.64
C ALA A 13 -22.02 15.27 27.49
N VAL A 14 -22.08 14.28 26.57
CA VAL A 14 -21.22 14.30 25.37
C VAL A 14 -21.66 15.45 24.48
N GLU A 15 -20.92 16.56 24.54
CA GLU A 15 -21.05 17.67 23.61
C GLU A 15 -20.97 17.16 22.16
N GLN A 16 -21.82 17.72 21.31
CA GLN A 16 -21.84 17.39 19.90
C GLN A 16 -20.47 17.71 19.31
N ALA A 17 -19.81 16.70 18.72
CA ALA A 17 -18.57 16.91 18.01
C ALA A 17 -18.80 17.98 16.95
N VAL A 18 -18.01 19.07 17.02
CA VAL A 18 -18.01 20.14 16.03
C VAL A 18 -17.77 19.50 14.67
N VAL A 19 -18.74 19.60 13.78
CA VAL A 19 -18.57 19.16 12.39
C VAL A 19 -17.48 20.04 11.79
N ALA A 20 -16.36 19.42 11.42
CA ALA A 20 -15.30 20.16 10.76
C ALA A 20 -15.81 20.59 9.39
N SER A 21 -15.87 21.89 9.12
CA SER A 21 -16.12 22.39 7.77
C SER A 21 -14.91 22.05 6.92
N LEU A 22 -14.98 20.98 6.14
CA LEU A 22 -13.89 20.49 5.30
C LEU A 22 -14.37 20.39 3.86
N THR A 23 -13.55 20.89 2.95
CA THR A 23 -13.62 20.55 1.54
C THR A 23 -13.13 19.11 1.32
N LEU A 24 -13.50 18.50 0.19
CA LEU A 24 -13.00 17.16 -0.18
C LEU A 24 -11.47 17.14 -0.27
N LYS A 25 -10.87 18.21 -0.75
CA LYS A 25 -9.42 18.38 -0.85
C LYS A 25 -8.76 18.41 0.51
N GLU A 26 -9.27 19.19 1.46
CA GLU A 26 -8.75 19.23 2.83
C GLU A 26 -8.90 17.87 3.52
N LEU A 27 -10.01 17.17 3.29
CA LEU A 27 -10.22 15.81 3.79
C LEU A 27 -9.11 14.86 3.28
N VAL A 28 -8.82 14.87 1.98
CA VAL A 28 -7.81 14.00 1.37
C VAL A 28 -6.42 14.35 1.88
N LEU A 29 -6.05 15.64 1.88
CA LEU A 29 -4.74 16.09 2.38
C LEU A 29 -4.55 15.77 3.86
N GLY A 30 -5.57 15.98 4.70
CA GLY A 30 -5.53 15.65 6.12
C GLY A 30 -5.40 14.14 6.36
N CYS A 31 -6.12 13.32 5.58
CA CYS A 31 -5.99 11.86 5.64
C CYS A 31 -4.59 11.40 5.24
N ASN A 32 -4.03 11.96 4.17
CA ASN A 32 -2.69 11.65 3.67
C ASN A 32 -1.61 11.97 4.70
N ALA A 33 -1.62 13.18 5.25
CA ALA A 33 -0.69 13.60 6.29
C ALA A 33 -0.78 12.69 7.53
N ALA A 34 -1.99 12.34 7.96
CA ALA A 34 -2.20 11.54 9.16
C ALA A 34 -1.87 10.05 8.99
N LEU A 35 -1.84 9.53 7.76
CA LEU A 35 -1.57 8.12 7.47
C LEU A 35 -0.25 7.90 6.73
N SER A 36 0.54 8.95 6.52
CA SER A 36 1.77 8.94 5.70
C SER A 36 1.52 8.29 4.33
N ARG A 37 0.46 8.74 3.65
CA ARG A 37 0.06 8.29 2.31
C ARG A 37 0.19 9.43 1.31
N ASP A 38 0.41 9.07 0.06
CA ASP A 38 0.47 10.00 -1.07
C ASP A 38 -0.67 9.72 -2.06
N ASP A 39 -1.91 9.59 -1.55
CA ASP A 39 -3.10 9.32 -2.39
C ASP A 39 -3.54 10.57 -3.19
N ASP A 40 -3.03 11.76 -2.89
CA ASP A 40 -3.34 13.02 -3.57
C ASP A 40 -2.83 13.02 -5.01
N LEU A 41 -1.68 12.41 -5.30
CA LEU A 41 -1.20 12.22 -6.66
C LEU A 41 -2.17 11.37 -7.49
N ARG A 42 -2.75 10.32 -6.88
CA ARG A 42 -3.77 9.48 -7.52
C ARG A 42 -5.08 10.24 -7.72
N LEU A 43 -5.46 10.98 -6.69
CA LEU A 43 -6.72 11.71 -6.62
C LEU A 43 -6.66 13.10 -7.26
N LYS A 44 -5.51 13.53 -7.81
CA LYS A 44 -5.31 14.87 -8.38
C LYS A 44 -6.46 15.31 -9.28
N LYS A 45 -6.83 14.48 -10.26
CA LYS A 45 -7.94 14.75 -11.19
C LYS A 45 -9.32 14.86 -10.51
N TRP A 46 -9.54 14.12 -9.42
CA TRP A 46 -10.75 14.23 -8.61
C TRP A 46 -10.76 15.53 -7.80
N LEU A 47 -9.61 15.90 -7.23
CA LEU A 47 -9.45 17.12 -6.45
C LEU A 47 -9.53 18.38 -7.33
N GLU A 48 -9.05 18.32 -8.57
CA GLU A 48 -9.20 19.40 -9.55
C GLU A 48 -10.67 19.59 -9.95
N ALA A 49 -11.44 18.50 -10.09
CA ALA A 49 -12.84 18.57 -10.52
C ALA A 49 -13.83 18.89 -9.39
N ILE A 50 -13.66 18.28 -8.22
CA ILE A 50 -14.64 18.32 -7.12
C ILE A 50 -13.98 18.57 -5.75
N GLY A 51 -12.70 18.94 -5.70
CA GLY A 51 -11.96 19.09 -4.44
C GLY A 51 -12.46 20.22 -3.55
N GLU A 52 -12.98 21.29 -4.14
CA GLU A 52 -13.46 22.48 -3.42
C GLU A 52 -14.91 22.31 -2.89
N TYR A 53 -15.58 21.21 -3.24
CA TYR A 53 -16.90 20.88 -2.71
C TYR A 53 -16.77 20.51 -1.23
N SER A 54 -17.80 20.82 -0.43
CA SER A 54 -17.92 20.30 0.93
C SER A 54 -17.80 18.77 0.92
N ALA A 55 -16.88 18.23 1.70
CA ALA A 55 -16.67 16.78 1.81
C ALA A 55 -17.96 16.06 2.24
N TRP A 56 -18.87 16.76 2.92
CA TRP A 56 -20.09 16.17 3.45
C TRP A 56 -21.28 16.23 2.48
N GLU A 57 -21.17 17.02 1.41
CA GLU A 57 -22.23 17.24 0.42
C GLU A 57 -21.95 16.53 -0.92
N VAL A 58 -20.74 15.98 -1.11
CA VAL A 58 -20.42 15.14 -2.26
C VAL A 58 -21.32 13.90 -2.26
N GLY A 59 -22.25 13.83 -3.23
CA GLY A 59 -23.18 12.72 -3.40
C GLY A 59 -22.61 11.54 -4.20
N SER A 60 -23.24 10.37 -4.09
CA SER A 60 -22.87 9.18 -4.88
C SER A 60 -23.07 9.40 -6.38
N GLU A 61 -24.12 10.10 -6.78
CA GLU A 61 -24.41 10.43 -8.18
C GLU A 61 -23.29 11.26 -8.83
N LEU A 62 -22.80 12.28 -8.12
CA LEU A 62 -21.66 13.09 -8.60
C LEU A 62 -20.41 12.23 -8.79
N LEU A 63 -20.11 11.35 -7.83
CA LEU A 63 -18.97 10.44 -7.93
C LEU A 63 -19.12 9.43 -9.06
N GLU A 64 -20.32 8.88 -9.27
CA GLU A 64 -20.63 7.95 -10.33
C GLU A 64 -20.49 8.62 -11.71
N ASN A 65 -21.04 9.82 -11.89
CA ASN A 65 -20.89 10.60 -13.12
C ASN A 65 -19.43 10.91 -13.43
N ALA A 66 -18.65 11.36 -12.43
CA ALA A 66 -17.21 11.58 -12.58
C ALA A 66 -16.46 10.29 -12.92
N ALA A 67 -16.82 9.16 -12.29
CA ALA A 67 -16.21 7.87 -12.55
C ALA A 67 -16.47 7.38 -13.98
N HIS A 68 -17.72 7.49 -14.46
CA HIS A 68 -18.09 7.15 -15.83
C HIS A 68 -17.38 8.05 -16.85
N ALA A 69 -17.27 9.35 -16.59
CA ALA A 69 -16.53 10.27 -17.44
C ALA A 69 -15.05 9.88 -17.58
N LEU A 70 -14.41 9.42 -16.50
CA LEU A 70 -13.04 8.90 -16.56
C LEU A 70 -12.94 7.64 -17.44
N VAL A 71 -13.86 6.69 -17.28
CA VAL A 71 -13.87 5.49 -18.13
C VAL A 71 -14.07 5.86 -19.61
N HIS A 72 -14.99 6.79 -19.91
CA HIS A 72 -15.23 7.27 -21.27
C HIS A 72 -14.02 8.02 -21.86
N ALA A 73 -13.25 8.71 -21.02
CA ALA A 73 -11.98 9.32 -21.40
C ALA A 73 -10.81 8.32 -21.57
N GLY A 74 -11.07 7.01 -21.45
CA GLY A 74 -10.09 5.95 -21.69
C GLY A 74 -9.29 5.51 -20.46
N TYR A 75 -9.68 5.93 -19.25
CA TYR A 75 -9.04 5.43 -18.03
C TYR A 75 -9.41 3.95 -17.79
N ASN A 76 -8.43 3.16 -17.34
CA ASN A 76 -8.66 1.76 -17.01
C ASN A 76 -9.67 1.63 -15.84
N PRO A 77 -10.72 0.78 -15.96
CA PRO A 77 -11.69 0.52 -14.89
C PRO A 77 -11.08 0.25 -13.51
N SER A 78 -10.00 -0.54 -13.47
CA SER A 78 -9.29 -0.85 -12.22
C SER A 78 -8.65 0.38 -11.57
N SER A 79 -8.23 1.37 -12.36
CA SER A 79 -7.71 2.63 -11.84
C SER A 79 -8.82 3.47 -11.22
N VAL A 80 -9.98 3.58 -11.89
CA VAL A 80 -11.13 4.33 -11.38
C VAL A 80 -11.68 3.69 -10.10
N ASN A 81 -11.79 2.36 -10.05
CA ASN A 81 -12.17 1.64 -8.83
C ASN A 81 -11.18 1.87 -7.68
N ARG A 82 -9.87 1.94 -7.98
CA ARG A 82 -8.85 2.25 -6.98
C ARG A 82 -8.97 3.69 -6.45
N ASP A 83 -9.31 4.66 -7.30
CA ASP A 83 -9.54 6.05 -6.88
C ASP A 83 -10.75 6.15 -5.93
N LEU A 84 -11.88 5.56 -6.31
CA LEU A 84 -13.08 5.48 -5.48
C LEU A 84 -12.82 4.76 -4.14
N SER A 85 -11.88 3.80 -4.12
CA SER A 85 -11.46 3.11 -2.88
C SER A 85 -10.58 3.99 -1.99
N ALA A 86 -9.72 4.82 -2.58
CA ALA A 86 -8.91 5.80 -1.86
C ALA A 86 -9.79 6.89 -1.22
N LEU A 87 -10.75 7.44 -1.98
CA LEU A 87 -11.76 8.37 -1.45
C LEU A 87 -12.54 7.74 -0.28
N GLY A 88 -13.01 6.50 -0.45
CA GLY A 88 -13.74 5.79 0.61
C GLY A 88 -12.89 5.55 1.85
N SER A 89 -11.57 5.41 1.69
CA SER A 89 -10.63 5.31 2.81
C SER A 89 -10.48 6.63 3.57
N CYS A 90 -10.47 7.77 2.86
CA CYS A 90 -10.45 9.10 3.46
C CYS A 90 -11.73 9.38 4.27
N TYR A 91 -12.91 9.06 3.71
CA TYR A 91 -14.17 9.17 4.47
C TYR A 91 -14.19 8.28 5.71
N ARG A 92 -13.74 7.02 5.59
CA ARG A 92 -13.64 6.11 6.73
C ARG A 92 -12.68 6.64 7.80
N TRP A 93 -11.57 7.25 7.39
CA TRP A 93 -10.62 7.89 8.30
C TRP A 93 -11.25 9.06 9.06
N ALA A 94 -12.01 9.92 8.38
CA ALA A 94 -12.71 11.05 8.99
C ALA A 94 -13.81 10.59 9.96
N GLN A 95 -14.58 9.56 9.59
CA GLN A 95 -15.59 8.96 10.48
C GLN A 95 -14.96 8.40 11.75
N LYS A 96 -13.83 7.69 11.66
CA LYS A 96 -13.10 7.18 12.84
C LYS A 96 -12.61 8.29 13.76
N ARG A 97 -12.30 9.46 13.20
CA ARG A 97 -11.88 10.66 13.95
C ARG A 97 -13.04 11.56 14.39
N ARG A 98 -14.29 11.17 14.12
CA ARG A 98 -15.51 11.95 14.42
C ARG A 98 -15.51 13.35 13.77
N LEU A 99 -14.86 13.49 12.62
CA LEU A 99 -14.85 14.74 11.84
C LEU A 99 -16.11 14.88 10.97
N ALA A 100 -16.68 13.75 10.55
CA ALA A 100 -17.86 13.70 9.71
C ALA A 100 -19.15 13.99 10.52
N PRO A 101 -20.18 14.57 9.89
CA PRO A 101 -21.49 14.76 10.51
C PRO A 101 -22.08 13.47 11.08
N ARG A 102 -22.93 13.60 12.10
CA ARG A 102 -23.64 12.46 12.68
C ARG A 102 -24.51 11.79 11.62
N GLY A 103 -24.40 10.46 11.50
CA GLY A 103 -25.15 9.69 10.50
C GLY A 103 -24.59 9.81 9.08
N PHE A 104 -23.48 10.51 8.87
CA PHE A 104 -22.84 10.60 7.56
C PHE A 104 -22.50 9.20 7.04
N ARG A 105 -22.97 8.90 5.82
CA ARG A 105 -22.65 7.69 5.07
C ARG A 105 -21.77 8.06 3.89
N SER A 106 -20.63 7.39 3.74
CA SER A 106 -19.70 7.66 2.64
C SER A 106 -20.41 7.53 1.28
N PRO A 107 -20.32 8.54 0.39
CA PRO A 107 -20.94 8.50 -0.93
C PRO A 107 -20.36 7.40 -1.81
N THR A 108 -19.11 7.00 -1.56
CA THR A 108 -18.42 5.92 -2.30
C THR A 108 -19.05 4.53 -2.10
N LEU A 109 -19.97 4.36 -1.14
CA LEU A 109 -20.71 3.11 -0.92
C LEU A 109 -21.92 3.00 -1.84
N GLY A 110 -22.39 4.11 -2.40
CA GLY A 110 -23.50 4.13 -3.37
C GLY A 110 -23.03 3.97 -4.83
N VAL A 111 -21.73 3.97 -5.09
CA VAL A 111 -21.16 3.88 -6.44
C VAL A 111 -20.83 2.42 -6.77
N ALA A 112 -21.45 1.90 -7.84
CA ALA A 112 -21.13 0.58 -8.38
C ALA A 112 -19.68 0.54 -8.88
N ARG A 113 -19.00 -0.59 -8.69
CA ARG A 113 -17.64 -0.79 -9.19
C ARG A 113 -17.68 -1.28 -10.61
N PHE A 114 -16.77 -0.77 -11.45
CA PHE A 114 -16.62 -1.25 -12.81
C PHE A 114 -16.06 -2.67 -12.81
N GLU A 115 -16.43 -3.44 -13.83
CA GLU A 115 -15.89 -4.79 -14.01
C GLU A 115 -14.38 -4.72 -14.29
N GLU A 116 -13.63 -5.57 -13.58
CA GLU A 116 -12.18 -5.67 -13.74
C GLU A 116 -11.84 -7.02 -14.37
N ALA A 117 -11.16 -7.00 -15.51
CA ALA A 117 -10.63 -8.23 -16.11
C ALA A 117 -9.66 -8.90 -15.13
N ILE A 118 -9.81 -10.22 -14.96
CA ILE A 118 -8.90 -11.01 -14.13
C ILE A 118 -7.51 -10.99 -14.80
N ARG A 119 -6.55 -10.34 -14.14
CA ARG A 119 -5.16 -10.37 -14.58
C ARG A 119 -4.56 -11.73 -14.25
N ARG A 120 -4.34 -12.57 -15.27
CA ARG A 120 -3.52 -13.78 -15.16
C ARG A 120 -2.09 -13.45 -15.61
N VAL A 121 -1.12 -13.76 -14.77
CA VAL A 121 0.31 -13.64 -15.11
C VAL A 121 0.91 -15.03 -14.95
N GLU A 122 1.39 -15.59 -16.05
CA GLU A 122 2.08 -16.87 -16.07
C GLU A 122 3.50 -16.63 -16.59
N ILE A 123 4.44 -17.41 -16.07
CA ILE A 123 5.84 -17.39 -16.51
C ILE A 123 6.31 -18.82 -16.68
N SER A 124 6.84 -19.13 -17.85
CA SER A 124 7.36 -20.45 -18.18
C SER A 124 8.73 -20.69 -17.53
N ALA A 125 9.13 -21.96 -17.39
CA ALA A 125 10.46 -22.32 -16.92
C ALA A 125 11.58 -21.69 -17.78
N LYS A 126 11.39 -21.66 -19.11
CA LYS A 126 12.32 -21.02 -20.05
C LYS A 126 12.47 -19.51 -19.80
N GLU A 127 11.37 -18.81 -19.52
CA GLU A 127 11.40 -17.38 -19.19
C GLU A 127 12.07 -17.13 -17.85
N LEU A 128 11.85 -18.00 -16.85
CA LEU A 128 12.55 -17.93 -15.56
C LEU A 128 14.06 -18.08 -15.75
N ASP A 129 14.51 -19.06 -16.53
CA ASP A 129 15.93 -19.28 -16.82
C ASP A 129 16.54 -18.11 -17.58
N THR A 130 15.80 -17.57 -18.57
CA THR A 130 16.20 -16.38 -19.32
C THR A 130 16.34 -15.17 -18.39
N LEU A 131 15.40 -14.96 -17.47
CA LEU A 131 15.43 -13.87 -16.51
C LEU A 131 16.62 -14.00 -15.56
N ARG A 132 16.91 -15.22 -15.08
CA ARG A 132 18.10 -15.51 -14.27
C ARG A 132 19.38 -15.17 -15.01
N ALA A 133 19.52 -15.61 -16.26
CA ALA A 133 20.70 -15.35 -17.07
C ALA A 133 20.89 -13.84 -17.33
N LEU A 134 19.83 -13.15 -17.78
CA LEU A 134 19.88 -11.71 -18.07
C LEU A 134 20.18 -10.88 -16.83
N SER A 135 19.65 -11.25 -15.66
CA SER A 135 19.90 -10.52 -14.41
C SER A 135 21.38 -10.45 -14.02
N LEU A 136 22.18 -11.45 -14.44
CA LEU A 136 23.61 -11.51 -14.15
C LEU A 136 24.46 -10.58 -15.03
N THR A 137 23.87 -10.01 -16.09
CA THR A 137 24.55 -9.05 -16.98
C THR A 137 24.54 -7.61 -16.44
N SER A 138 23.74 -7.35 -15.38
CA SER A 138 23.68 -6.04 -14.74
C SER A 138 25.04 -5.65 -14.13
N ARG A 139 25.40 -4.36 -14.25
CA ARG A 139 26.60 -3.79 -13.61
C ARG A 139 26.52 -3.87 -12.08
N ASP A 140 25.32 -3.83 -11.53
CA ASP A 140 25.13 -3.98 -10.09
C ASP A 140 25.09 -5.47 -9.74
N ARG A 141 26.15 -5.95 -9.08
CA ARG A 141 26.28 -7.33 -8.61
C ARG A 141 25.13 -7.81 -7.72
N ARG A 142 24.46 -6.89 -7.02
CA ARG A 142 23.32 -7.19 -6.14
C ARG A 142 22.07 -7.51 -6.93
N PHE A 143 21.91 -6.92 -8.12
CA PHE A 143 20.70 -7.09 -8.94
C PHE A 143 20.47 -8.55 -9.33
N GLY A 144 21.51 -9.26 -9.75
CA GLY A 144 21.43 -10.68 -10.06
C GLY A 144 20.99 -11.50 -8.84
N VAL A 145 21.60 -11.27 -7.68
CA VAL A 145 21.22 -11.93 -6.43
C VAL A 145 19.75 -11.64 -6.07
N PHE A 146 19.34 -10.39 -6.20
CA PHE A 146 17.97 -9.95 -5.90
C PHE A 146 16.93 -10.67 -6.76
N VAL A 147 17.16 -10.74 -8.08
CA VAL A 147 16.26 -11.44 -9.00
C VAL A 147 16.18 -12.92 -8.68
N HIS A 148 17.32 -13.58 -8.41
CA HIS A 148 17.33 -15.00 -8.08
C HIS A 148 16.57 -15.30 -6.78
N LEU A 149 16.72 -14.46 -5.75
CA LEU A 149 15.96 -14.58 -4.52
C LEU A 149 14.46 -14.37 -4.74
N LEU A 150 14.04 -13.38 -5.53
CA LEU A 150 12.63 -13.18 -5.86
C LEU A 150 12.02 -14.41 -6.52
N LEU A 151 12.75 -15.01 -7.46
CA LEU A 151 12.30 -16.20 -8.19
C LEU A 151 12.26 -17.45 -7.31
N ASP A 152 13.23 -17.62 -6.41
CA ASP A 152 13.30 -18.78 -5.52
C ASP A 152 12.26 -18.72 -4.40
N THR A 153 12.05 -17.53 -3.83
CA THR A 153 11.28 -17.36 -2.59
C THR A 153 9.84 -16.93 -2.81
N GLY A 154 9.51 -16.42 -4.01
CA GLY A 154 8.22 -15.75 -4.27
C GLY A 154 7.98 -14.52 -3.38
N ALA A 155 9.03 -13.93 -2.81
CA ALA A 155 8.90 -12.78 -1.93
C ALA A 155 8.40 -11.52 -2.65
N ARG A 156 7.72 -10.65 -1.92
CA ARG A 156 7.46 -9.30 -2.41
C ARG A 156 8.77 -8.53 -2.48
N LYS A 157 8.90 -7.64 -3.46
CA LYS A 157 10.06 -6.75 -3.63
C LYS A 157 10.51 -6.11 -2.31
N SER A 158 9.57 -5.51 -1.55
CA SER A 158 9.88 -4.85 -0.28
C SER A 158 10.33 -5.82 0.81
N GLU A 159 9.85 -7.07 0.80
CA GLU A 159 10.24 -8.09 1.79
C GLU A 159 11.72 -8.48 1.69
N LEU A 160 12.36 -8.26 0.54
CA LEU A 160 13.80 -8.45 0.33
C LEU A 160 14.59 -7.14 0.43
N LEU A 161 14.07 -6.03 -0.09
CA LEU A 161 14.78 -4.74 -0.06
C LEU A 161 15.03 -4.23 1.37
N GLU A 162 14.17 -4.58 2.31
CA GLU A 162 14.28 -4.18 3.71
C GLU A 162 15.10 -5.16 4.56
N ARG A 163 15.81 -6.11 3.94
CA ARG A 163 16.58 -7.14 4.66
C ARG A 163 18.02 -6.72 4.89
N ARG A 164 18.46 -6.96 6.12
CA ARG A 164 19.83 -6.77 6.58
C ARG A 164 20.59 -8.07 6.45
N TRP A 165 21.92 -8.00 6.46
CA TRP A 165 22.75 -9.20 6.33
C TRP A 165 22.50 -10.23 7.44
N ALA A 166 22.22 -9.77 8.68
CA ALA A 166 21.87 -10.63 9.81
C ALA A 166 20.57 -11.42 9.63
N ASP A 167 19.71 -11.03 8.68
CA ASP A 167 18.48 -11.76 8.38
C ASP A 167 18.75 -13.02 7.53
N PHE A 168 19.95 -13.17 6.96
CA PHE A 168 20.32 -14.28 6.07
C PHE A 168 21.02 -15.40 6.84
N ASP A 169 20.42 -16.58 6.81
CA ASP A 169 21.03 -17.84 7.24
C ASP A 169 21.42 -18.62 5.99
N LEU A 170 22.68 -18.47 5.57
CA LEU A 170 23.17 -19.11 4.34
C LEU A 170 23.31 -20.63 4.51
N GLU A 171 23.59 -21.14 5.72
CA GLU A 171 23.69 -22.58 5.97
C GLU A 171 22.35 -23.27 5.72
N ARG A 172 21.26 -22.65 6.20
CA ARG A 172 19.90 -23.17 6.03
C ARG A 172 19.22 -22.70 4.75
N CYS A 173 19.89 -21.86 3.95
CA CYS A 173 19.32 -21.17 2.79
C CYS A 173 18.00 -20.44 3.11
N GLN A 174 18.02 -19.64 4.18
CA GLN A 174 16.85 -18.96 4.75
C GLN A 174 17.04 -17.45 4.86
N ILE A 175 15.94 -16.71 4.74
CA ILE A 175 15.88 -15.27 5.07
C ILE A 175 14.73 -15.06 6.05
N LEU A 176 15.02 -14.46 7.20
CA LEU A 176 14.02 -14.05 8.15
C LEU A 176 13.37 -12.73 7.70
N CYS A 177 12.04 -12.73 7.52
CA CYS A 177 11.26 -11.52 7.33
C CYS A 177 10.51 -11.20 8.62
N PRO A 178 11.06 -10.33 9.50
CA PRO A 178 10.50 -10.10 10.85
C PRO A 178 9.14 -9.39 10.84
N LYS A 179 8.86 -8.58 9.80
CA LYS A 179 7.55 -7.96 9.57
C LYS A 179 7.17 -8.13 8.11
N THR A 180 6.04 -8.76 7.85
CA THR A 180 5.39 -8.75 6.54
C THR A 180 4.30 -7.68 6.52
N LYS A 181 3.76 -7.38 5.33
CA LYS A 181 2.61 -6.46 5.16
C LYS A 181 1.40 -6.81 6.06
N ASN A 182 1.32 -8.05 6.54
CA ASN A 182 0.25 -8.56 7.41
C ASN A 182 0.67 -8.73 8.88
N GLY A 183 1.87 -8.27 9.27
CA GLY A 183 2.33 -8.25 10.66
C GLY A 183 2.88 -9.58 11.21
N LEU A 184 2.82 -10.68 10.45
CA LEU A 184 3.36 -11.97 10.85
C LEU A 184 4.79 -12.15 10.31
N PRO A 185 5.75 -12.63 11.13
CA PRO A 185 7.06 -13.00 10.64
C PRO A 185 6.95 -14.22 9.73
N ARG A 186 7.80 -14.30 8.70
CA ARG A 186 7.90 -15.50 7.87
C ARG A 186 9.34 -15.77 7.46
N ILE A 187 9.65 -17.04 7.23
CA ILE A 187 10.94 -17.48 6.72
C ILE A 187 10.81 -17.71 5.21
N LEU A 188 11.73 -17.14 4.44
CA LEU A 188 11.87 -17.38 3.01
C LEU A 188 12.93 -18.45 2.79
N HIS A 189 12.65 -19.42 1.94
CA HIS A 189 13.63 -20.44 1.54
C HIS A 189 14.10 -20.16 0.11
N PHE A 190 15.41 -20.24 -0.11
CA PHE A 190 16.01 -20.12 -1.44
C PHE A 190 16.87 -21.33 -1.76
N ARG A 191 17.24 -21.50 -3.04
CA ARG A 191 17.94 -22.70 -3.47
C ARG A 191 19.44 -22.62 -3.19
N PRO A 192 20.14 -23.76 -3.04
CA PRO A 192 21.59 -23.78 -2.85
C PRO A 192 22.38 -23.07 -3.94
N GLU A 193 21.90 -23.03 -5.19
CA GLU A 193 22.55 -22.30 -6.28
C GLU A 193 22.55 -20.77 -6.03
N THR A 194 21.49 -20.28 -5.38
CA THR A 194 21.37 -18.88 -5.01
C THR A 194 22.26 -18.54 -3.81
N ARG A 195 22.47 -19.49 -2.88
CA ARG A 195 23.52 -19.38 -1.85
C ARG A 195 24.91 -19.19 -2.47
N VAL A 196 25.29 -20.06 -3.41
CA VAL A 196 26.58 -19.96 -4.12
C VAL A 196 26.70 -18.61 -4.85
N LEU A 197 25.59 -18.13 -5.45
CA LEU A 197 25.57 -16.82 -6.10
C LEU A 197 25.78 -15.67 -5.09
N ILE A 198 25.14 -15.73 -3.92
CA ILE A 198 25.30 -14.77 -2.82
C ILE A 198 26.77 -14.73 -2.38
N GLU A 199 27.34 -15.88 -2.02
CA GLU A 199 28.72 -16.01 -1.56
C GLU A 199 29.73 -15.45 -2.59
N ARG A 200 29.45 -15.62 -3.89
CA ARG A 200 30.32 -15.12 -4.96
C ARG A 200 30.18 -13.62 -5.22
N ARG A 201 28.99 -13.04 -5.06
CA ARG A 201 28.66 -11.69 -5.57
C ARG A 201 28.52 -10.65 -4.47
N LEU A 202 28.16 -11.05 -3.25
CA LEU A 202 28.02 -10.14 -2.12
C LEU A 202 29.27 -10.24 -1.24
N PRO A 203 29.94 -9.12 -0.92
CA PRO A 203 31.03 -9.14 0.05
C PRO A 203 30.48 -9.49 1.44
N ASN A 204 31.35 -9.87 2.38
CA ASN A 204 30.96 -9.96 3.79
C ASN A 204 30.52 -8.58 4.27
N LEU A 205 29.21 -8.40 4.38
CA LEU A 205 28.57 -7.17 4.85
C LEU A 205 28.54 -7.18 6.38
N ALA A 206 28.51 -5.98 6.99
CA ALA A 206 28.23 -5.87 8.41
C ALA A 206 26.83 -6.46 8.72
N PRO A 207 26.60 -7.08 9.88
CA PRO A 207 25.33 -7.72 10.20
C PRO A 207 24.11 -6.81 10.04
N ASP A 208 24.26 -5.53 10.35
CA ASP A 208 23.22 -4.52 10.24
C ASP A 208 23.11 -3.89 8.84
N ALA A 209 24.07 -4.12 7.93
CA ALA A 209 24.03 -3.50 6.61
C ALA A 209 22.86 -4.05 5.77
N LEU A 210 22.19 -3.15 5.02
CA LEU A 210 21.19 -3.55 4.04
C LEU A 210 21.85 -4.32 2.89
N VAL A 211 21.28 -5.47 2.55
CA VAL A 211 21.82 -6.31 1.47
C VAL A 211 21.63 -5.65 0.10
N PHE A 212 20.49 -4.96 -0.07
CA PHE A 212 20.11 -4.28 -1.30
C PHE A 212 19.97 -2.77 -1.10
N GLU A 213 21.07 -2.12 -0.70
CA GLU A 213 21.13 -0.66 -0.61
C GLU A 213 21.02 0.02 -1.99
N GLY A 214 20.39 1.21 -2.02
CA GLY A 214 20.38 2.06 -3.20
C GLY A 214 21.74 2.69 -3.48
N ARG A 215 21.95 3.20 -4.71
CA ARG A 215 23.18 3.93 -5.08
C ARG A 215 23.34 5.26 -4.34
N THR A 216 22.26 5.76 -3.74
CA THR A 216 22.25 6.93 -2.87
C THR A 216 21.68 6.46 -1.53
N PRO A 217 22.50 6.38 -0.47
CA PRO A 217 21.97 6.32 0.88
C PRO A 217 21.17 7.60 1.10
N MET A 218 19.88 7.47 1.45
CA MET A 218 19.11 8.58 2.02
C MET A 218 19.51 8.75 3.48
#